data_AF-A0A537B4A4-F1
#
_entry.id   AF-A0A537B4A4-F1
#
_cell.length_a   1.000
_cell.length_b   1.000
_cell.length_c   1.000
_cell.angle_alpha   90.00
_cell.angle_beta   90.00
_cell.angle_gamma   90.00
#
_symmetry.space_group_name_H-M   'P 1'
#
loop_
_entity.id
_entity.type
_entity.pdbx_description
1 polymer ?
#
loop_
_entity_poly.entity_id
_entity_poly.type
_entity_poly.pdbx_seq_one_letter_code
_entity_poly.pdbx_strand_id
1 'polypeptide(L)' 'FGGGLYERELEYLVRNEWAREAEDVLWRRTKCGLHMTAAEKTRVRAWLAAKV' A
#
# COMPACT_ATOMS: atom_id res chain seq x y z
N PHE A 1 2.87 -7.48 -4.54
CA PHE A 1 2.52 -6.99 -3.19
C PHE A 1 3.04 -7.97 -2.14
N GLY A 2 2.46 -8.06 -0.94
CA GLY A 2 2.94 -8.90 0.17
C GLY A 2 2.12 -8.67 1.45
N GLY A 3 2.38 -9.41 2.53
CA GLY A 3 1.77 -9.15 3.86
C GLY A 3 0.24 -9.12 3.89
N GLY A 4 -0.43 -9.88 3.02
CA GLY A 4 -1.89 -9.90 2.89
C GLY A 4 -2.50 -8.74 2.08
N LEU A 5 -1.68 -7.83 1.54
CA LEU A 5 -2.13 -6.69 0.73
C LEU A 5 -2.19 -7.06 -0.75
N TYR A 6 -3.32 -6.81 -1.40
CA TYR A 6 -3.54 -6.99 -2.83
C TYR A 6 -3.83 -5.67 -3.54
N GLU A 7 -3.67 -5.65 -4.87
CA GLU A 7 -3.92 -4.46 -5.69
C GLU A 7 -5.34 -3.92 -5.53
N ARG A 8 -6.35 -4.79 -5.46
CA ARG A 8 -7.75 -4.39 -5.33
C ARG A 8 -8.02 -3.60 -4.04
N GLU A 9 -7.32 -3.92 -2.96
CA GLU A 9 -7.39 -3.20 -1.69
C GLU A 9 -6.68 -1.85 -1.82
N LEU A 10 -5.50 -1.80 -2.44
CA LEU A 10 -4.79 -0.56 -2.75
C LEU A 10 -5.67 0.40 -3.56
N GLU A 11 -6.33 -0.07 -4.61
CA GLU A 11 -7.27 0.74 -5.39
C GLU A 11 -8.42 1.28 -4.54
N TYR A 12 -8.96 0.46 -3.64
CA TYR A 12 -10.02 0.88 -2.73
C TYR A 12 -9.53 2.00 -1.79
N LEU A 13 -8.36 1.83 -1.18
CA LEU A 13 -7.77 2.80 -0.25
C LEU A 13 -7.45 4.13 -0.93
N VAL A 14 -6.96 4.10 -2.18
CA VAL A 14 -6.71 5.33 -2.97
C VAL A 14 -8.03 6.04 -3.29
N ARG A 15 -9.03 5.31 -3.77
CA ARG A 15 -10.31 5.88 -4.24
C ARG A 15 -11.19 6.40 -3.10
N ASN A 16 -11.19 5.73 -1.95
CA ASN A 16 -12.18 5.97 -0.90
C ASN A 16 -11.59 6.49 0.41
N GLU A 17 -10.28 6.34 0.64
CA GLU A 17 -9.67 6.64 1.95
C GLU A 17 -8.48 7.60 1.88
N TRP A 18 -8.33 8.29 0.75
CA TRP A 18 -7.26 9.27 0.50
C TRP A 18 -5.86 8.72 0.77
N ALA A 19 -5.62 7.43 0.50
CA ALA A 19 -4.26 6.90 0.55
C ALA A 19 -3.44 7.49 -0.60
N ARG A 20 -2.44 8.31 -0.28
CA ARG A 20 -1.59 9.00 -1.27
C ARG A 20 -0.13 8.54 -1.20
N GLU A 21 0.28 8.04 -0.04
CA GLU A 21 1.63 7.52 0.19
C GLU A 21 1.58 6.07 0.68
N ALA A 22 2.68 5.32 0.52
CA ALA A 22 2.73 3.94 0.99
C ALA A 22 2.53 3.87 2.51
N GLU A 23 2.93 4.91 3.24
CA GLU A 23 2.79 5.02 4.67
C GLU A 23 1.32 5.11 5.11
N ASP A 24 0.42 5.66 4.28
CA ASP A 24 -1.03 5.60 4.52
C ASP A 24 -1.49 4.15 4.60
N VAL A 25 -1.12 3.37 3.59
CA VAL A 25 -1.58 1.99 3.43
C VAL A 25 -0.90 1.10 4.47
N LEU A 26 0.43 1.08 4.49
CA LEU A 26 1.24 0.12 5.21
C LEU A 26 1.20 0.31 6.72
N TRP A 27 0.93 1.52 7.21
CA TRP A 27 1.01 1.84 8.64
C TRP A 27 -0.23 2.46 9.22
N ARG A 28 -1.05 3.21 8.46
CA ARG A 28 -2.25 3.85 9.03
C ARG A 28 -3.49 2.98 8.83
N ARG A 29 -3.68 2.38 7.65
CA ARG A 29 -4.91 1.64 7.31
C ARG A 29 -4.84 0.14 7.59
N THR A 30 -3.74 -0.53 7.27
CA THR A 30 -3.72 -2.01 7.30
C THR A 30 -2.68 -2.63 8.23
N LYS A 31 -1.58 -1.93 8.53
CA LYS A 31 -0.40 -2.48 9.21
C LYS A 31 0.31 -3.62 8.45
N CYS A 32 -0.03 -3.87 7.18
CA CYS A 32 0.66 -4.87 6.34
C CYS A 32 2.18 -4.66 6.27
N GLY A 33 2.66 -3.43 6.50
CA GLY A 33 4.08 -3.11 6.57
C GLY A 33 4.86 -3.88 7.64
N LEU A 34 4.20 -4.42 8.67
CA LEU A 34 4.83 -5.27 9.69
C LEU A 34 5.24 -6.66 9.14
N HIS A 35 4.58 -7.14 8.08
CA HIS A 35 4.77 -8.48 7.54
C HIS A 35 5.37 -8.49 6.12
N MET A 36 5.94 -7.36 5.70
CA MET A 36 6.52 -7.19 4.37
C MET A 36 8.04 -7.01 4.41
N THR A 37 8.71 -7.61 3.44
CA THR A 37 10.11 -7.32 3.08
C THR A 37 10.28 -5.90 2.52
N ALA A 38 11.52 -5.39 2.49
CA ALA A 38 11.82 -4.09 1.90
C ALA A 38 11.44 -4.02 0.40
N ALA A 39 11.63 -5.11 -0.35
CA ALA A 39 11.25 -5.21 -1.76
C ALA A 39 9.73 -5.11 -1.93
N GLU A 40 8.95 -5.76 -1.06
CA GLU A 40 7.49 -5.68 -1.07
C GLU A 40 6.97 -4.28 -0.80
N LYS A 41 7.53 -3.59 0.21
CA LYS A 41 7.19 -2.19 0.52
C LYS A 41 7.53 -1.27 -0.65
N THR A 42 8.65 -1.51 -1.32
CA THR A 42 9.08 -0.73 -2.49
C THR A 42 8.11 -0.91 -3.66
N ARG A 43 7.59 -2.11 -3.89
CA ARG A 43 6.55 -2.34 -4.90
C ARG A 43 5.27 -1.55 -4.61
N VAL A 44 4.86 -1.44 -3.34
CA VAL A 44 3.70 -0.63 -2.95
C VAL A 44 3.95 0.86 -3.22
N ARG A 45 5.13 1.39 -2.86
CA ARG A 45 5.52 2.77 -3.18
C ARG A 45 5.50 3.05 -4.68
N ALA A 46 6.11 2.18 -5.48
CA ALA A 46 6.15 2.33 -6.92
C ALA A 46 4.75 2.30 -7.56
N TRP A 47 3.89 1.40 -7.08
CA TRP A 47 2.51 1.31 -7.56
C TRP A 47 1.71 2.58 -7.24
N LEU A 48 1.81 3.10 -6.01
CA LEU A 48 1.11 4.34 -5.62
C LEU A 48 1.60 5.55 -6.42
N ALA A 49 2.92 5.70 -6.61
CA ALA A 49 3.49 6.78 -7.40
C ALA A 49 3.06 6.77 -8.89
N ALA A 50 2.68 5.60 -9.42
CA ALA A 50 2.16 5.47 -10.77
C ALA A 50 0.64 5.72 -10.89
N LYS A 51 -0.10 5.75 -9.77
CA LYS A 51 -1.57 5.87 -9.74
C LYS A 51 -2.10 7.17 -9.15
N VAL A 52 -1.32 7.83 -8.30
CA VAL A 52 -1.69 9.03 -7.53
C VAL A 52 -1.03 10.26 -8.11
#